data_AF-A0A946QHX9-F1
#
_entry.id   AF-A0A946QHX9-F1
#
_cell.length_a   1.000
_cell.length_b   1.000
_cell.length_c   1.000
_cell.angle_alpha   90.00
_cell.angle_beta   90.00
_cell.angle_gamma   90.00
#
_symmetry.space_group_name_H-M   'P 1'
#
loop_
_entity.id
_entity.type
_entity.pdbx_description
1 polymer ?
#
loop_
_entity_poly.entity_id
_entity_poly.type
_entity_poly.pdbx_seq_one_letter_code
_entity_poly.pdbx_strand_id
1 'polypeptide(L)'
;MHHSLKIYSRFRDHFLRTYIFLAKWTKLPIIGGFIRKVGNMFGGNIQGAYLLKVDEAYQIIDRAHSIALGPCTCRSVFKNCDAPMYAEIMLSIDKTVFAFNPKKSDNYRMIDKTEAKDVVKRCHDMGLIHTMIKCKGDYYALCNCCTCCCVPFRLLKNYGIGSAMVRQKDIVDRFVTKNPASA
;
A
#
# COMPACT_ATOMS: atom_id res chain seq x y z
N MET A 1 -11.28 2.56 2.58
CA MET A 1 -12.25 1.45 2.73
C MET A 1 -11.75 0.20 3.46
N HIS A 2 -10.45 -0.13 3.57
CA HIS A 2 -10.02 -1.35 4.31
C HIS A 2 -9.84 -1.19 5.83
N HIS A 3 -9.62 0.04 6.30
CA HIS A 3 -9.26 0.31 7.68
C HIS A 3 -10.46 0.67 8.58
N SER A 4 -11.64 0.92 8.00
CA SER A 4 -12.85 1.32 8.74
C SER A 4 -13.68 0.14 9.26
N LEU A 5 -13.43 -1.09 8.78
CA LEU A 5 -14.16 -2.28 9.23
C LEU A 5 -13.38 -3.00 10.34
N LYS A 6 -13.84 -2.90 11.59
CA LYS A 6 -13.23 -3.57 12.77
C LYS A 6 -13.01 -5.07 12.56
N ILE A 7 -13.93 -5.73 11.84
CA ILE A 7 -13.84 -7.17 11.49
C ILE A 7 -12.60 -7.43 10.63
N TYR A 8 -12.33 -6.57 9.63
CA TYR A 8 -11.17 -6.73 8.77
C TYR A 8 -9.86 -6.56 9.55
N SER A 9 -9.76 -5.59 10.46
CA SER A 9 -8.59 -5.41 11.32
C SER A 9 -8.28 -6.67 12.16
N ARG A 10 -9.33 -7.34 12.68
CA ARG A 10 -9.21 -8.56 13.51
C ARG A 10 -8.73 -9.79 12.72
N PHE A 11 -9.18 -9.94 11.47
CA PHE A 11 -8.78 -11.08 10.61
C PHE A 11 -7.62 -10.77 9.66
N ARG A 12 -7.05 -9.55 9.72
CA ARG A 12 -6.01 -9.08 8.81
C ARG A 12 -4.74 -9.92 8.83
N ASP A 13 -4.26 -10.31 10.00
CA ASP A 13 -3.07 -11.15 10.14
C ASP A 13 -3.28 -12.50 9.43
N HIS A 14 -4.37 -13.18 9.78
CA HIS A 14 -4.75 -14.44 9.16
C HIS A 14 -4.93 -14.29 7.63
N PHE A 15 -5.62 -13.25 7.17
CA PHE A 15 -5.84 -12.99 5.75
C PHE A 15 -4.53 -12.82 4.98
N LEU A 16 -3.60 -11.96 5.44
CA LEU A 16 -2.35 -11.72 4.72
C LEU A 16 -1.42 -12.94 4.75
N ARG A 17 -1.40 -13.69 5.85
CA ARG A 17 -0.63 -14.96 5.94
C ARG A 17 -1.20 -16.00 4.98
N THR A 18 -2.52 -16.18 4.96
CA THR A 18 -3.20 -17.10 4.04
C THR A 18 -2.98 -16.68 2.60
N TYR A 19 -3.05 -15.38 2.29
CA TYR A 19 -2.81 -14.88 0.94
C TYR A 19 -1.40 -15.20 0.42
N ILE A 20 -0.37 -14.98 1.24
CA ILE A 20 1.01 -15.37 0.91
C ILE A 20 1.18 -16.90 0.87
N PHE A 21 0.49 -17.64 1.73
CA PHE A 21 0.52 -19.11 1.73
C PHE A 21 -0.04 -19.66 0.41
N LEU A 22 -1.20 -19.17 -0.03
CA LEU A 22 -1.81 -19.54 -1.31
C LEU A 22 -0.91 -19.16 -2.50
N ALA A 23 -0.19 -18.03 -2.41
CA ALA A 23 0.79 -17.66 -3.45
C ALA A 23 1.91 -18.69 -3.62
N LYS A 24 2.23 -19.52 -2.61
CA LYS A 24 3.20 -20.62 -2.76
C LYS A 24 2.77 -21.65 -3.81
N TRP A 25 1.48 -21.79 -4.08
CA TRP A 25 0.97 -22.73 -5.08
C TRP A 25 1.36 -22.33 -6.50
N THR A 26 1.80 -21.09 -6.73
CA THR A 26 2.45 -20.67 -7.98
C THR A 26 3.71 -21.47 -8.32
N LYS A 27 4.33 -22.11 -7.32
CA LYS A 27 5.55 -22.91 -7.50
C LYS A 27 5.27 -24.38 -7.85
N LEU A 28 4.00 -24.81 -7.86
CA LEU A 28 3.65 -26.17 -8.23
C LEU A 28 3.73 -26.35 -9.76
N PRO A 29 4.28 -27.47 -10.27
CA PRO A 29 4.55 -27.64 -11.70
C PRO A 29 3.28 -27.66 -12.57
N ILE A 30 2.20 -28.25 -12.05
CA ILE A 30 0.96 -28.46 -12.83
C ILE A 30 0.04 -27.23 -12.77
N ILE A 31 -0.22 -26.70 -11.57
CA ILE A 31 -1.20 -25.61 -11.38
C ILE A 31 -0.58 -24.23 -11.26
N GLY A 32 0.75 -24.12 -11.12
CA GLY A 32 1.41 -22.86 -10.79
C GLY A 32 1.22 -21.75 -11.83
N GLY A 33 1.19 -22.12 -13.12
CA GLY A 33 0.90 -21.19 -14.22
C GLY A 33 -0.51 -20.61 -14.14
N PHE A 34 -1.50 -21.45 -13.83
CA PHE A 34 -2.89 -21.01 -13.65
C PHE A 34 -3.02 -20.06 -12.45
N ILE A 35 -2.43 -20.40 -11.30
CA ILE A 35 -2.45 -19.55 -10.11
C ILE A 35 -1.77 -18.19 -10.39
N ARG A 36 -0.65 -18.17 -11.12
CA ARG A 36 -0.02 -16.91 -11.56
C ARG A 36 -0.95 -16.09 -12.45
N LYS A 37 -1.64 -16.72 -13.40
CA LYS A 37 -2.59 -16.01 -14.30
C LYS A 37 -3.73 -15.37 -13.51
N VAL A 38 -4.33 -16.13 -12.58
CA VAL A 38 -5.37 -15.62 -11.68
C VAL A 38 -4.83 -14.48 -10.83
N GLY A 39 -3.68 -14.66 -10.18
CA GLY A 39 -3.04 -13.62 -9.37
C GLY A 39 -2.78 -12.33 -10.17
N ASN A 40 -2.32 -12.46 -11.43
CA ASN A 40 -2.07 -11.31 -12.27
C ASN A 40 -3.35 -10.55 -12.66
N MET A 41 -4.46 -11.26 -12.87
CA MET A 41 -5.77 -10.66 -13.13
C MET A 41 -6.30 -9.87 -11.92
N PHE A 42 -6.13 -10.40 -10.71
CA PHE A 42 -6.52 -9.73 -9.47
C PHE A 42 -5.71 -8.43 -9.22
N GLY A 43 -4.39 -8.48 -9.45
CA GLY A 43 -3.50 -7.32 -9.26
C GLY A 43 -3.78 -6.16 -10.23
N GLY A 44 -4.28 -6.44 -11.43
CA GLY A 44 -4.64 -5.41 -12.40
C GLY A 44 -5.94 -4.65 -12.08
N ASN A 45 -6.89 -5.32 -11.41
CA ASN A 45 -8.28 -4.86 -11.35
C ASN A 45 -8.76 -4.44 -9.96
N ILE A 46 -8.26 -5.06 -8.87
CA ILE A 46 -8.82 -4.88 -7.53
C ILE A 46 -7.84 -4.23 -6.56
N GLN A 47 -6.60 -4.72 -6.47
CA GLN A 47 -5.56 -4.20 -5.58
C GLN A 47 -4.26 -4.02 -6.36
N GLY A 48 -3.72 -2.80 -6.36
CA GLY A 48 -2.47 -2.47 -7.07
C GLY A 48 -1.49 -1.73 -6.18
N ALA A 49 -0.20 -2.03 -6.34
CA ALA A 49 0.89 -1.23 -5.80
C ALA A 49 1.71 -0.65 -6.95
N TYR A 50 1.96 0.65 -6.89
CA TYR A 50 2.67 1.38 -7.94
C TYR A 50 3.96 1.96 -7.40
N LEU A 51 5.10 1.59 -7.97
CA LEU A 51 6.41 2.13 -7.58
C LEU A 51 6.48 3.63 -7.84
N LEU A 52 6.95 4.35 -6.83
CA LEU A 52 7.18 5.80 -6.87
C LEU A 52 8.67 6.09 -6.74
N LYS A 53 9.12 7.10 -7.46
CA LYS A 53 10.33 7.85 -7.10
C LYS A 53 10.04 8.79 -5.93
N VAL A 54 11.09 9.31 -5.29
CA VAL A 54 10.97 10.21 -4.13
C VAL A 54 10.27 11.52 -4.50
N ASP A 55 10.59 12.09 -5.66
CA ASP A 55 9.96 13.30 -6.20
C ASP A 55 8.46 13.10 -6.46
N GLU A 56 8.07 11.94 -7.01
CA GLU A 56 6.65 11.59 -7.21
C GLU A 56 5.91 11.45 -5.87
N ALA A 57 6.56 10.85 -4.86
CA ALA A 57 6.01 10.74 -3.51
C ALA A 57 5.75 12.12 -2.89
N TYR A 58 6.71 13.06 -3.01
CA TYR A 58 6.54 14.43 -2.52
C TYR A 58 5.42 15.17 -3.26
N GLN A 59 5.37 15.03 -4.58
CA GLN A 59 4.34 15.60 -5.42
C GLN A 59 2.93 15.12 -5.09
N ILE A 60 2.78 13.85 -4.71
CA ILE A 60 1.53 13.26 -4.23
C ILE A 60 1.16 13.86 -2.87
N ILE A 61 2.12 13.95 -1.93
CA ILE A 61 1.92 14.55 -0.61
C ILE A 61 1.45 16.00 -0.74
N ASP A 62 2.06 16.77 -1.64
CA ASP A 62 1.70 18.17 -1.88
C ASP A 62 0.28 18.35 -2.40
N ARG A 63 -0.26 17.37 -3.11
CA ARG A 63 -1.61 17.37 -3.66
C ARG A 63 -2.66 16.78 -2.70
N ALA A 64 -2.22 16.08 -1.65
CA ALA A 64 -3.14 15.56 -0.65
C ALA A 64 -3.71 16.68 0.22
N HIS A 65 -5.00 16.60 0.50
CA HIS A 65 -5.70 17.50 1.42
C HIS A 65 -5.50 17.07 2.87
N SER A 66 -5.65 15.78 3.15
CA SER A 66 -5.55 15.22 4.50
C SER A 66 -4.53 14.09 4.51
N ILE A 67 -3.70 14.06 5.56
CA ILE A 67 -2.58 13.13 5.68
C ILE A 67 -2.56 12.54 7.09
N ALA A 68 -2.48 11.21 7.19
CA ALA A 68 -2.32 10.51 8.44
C ALA A 68 -1.20 9.47 8.36
N LEU A 69 -0.37 9.39 9.39
CA LEU A 69 0.68 8.40 9.51
C LEU A 69 0.23 7.26 10.42
N GLY A 70 0.48 6.03 9.99
CA GLY A 70 0.22 4.85 10.81
C GLY A 70 1.23 3.72 10.60
N PRO A 71 1.05 2.62 11.33
CA PRO A 71 1.94 1.47 11.26
C PRO A 71 1.78 0.74 9.93
N CYS A 72 2.89 0.27 9.37
CA CYS A 72 2.92 -0.58 8.18
C CYS A 72 2.17 -1.88 8.44
N THR A 73 1.06 -2.05 7.74
CA THR A 73 0.20 -3.23 7.86
C THR A 73 0.95 -4.55 7.67
N CYS A 74 1.82 -4.64 6.66
CA CYS A 74 2.57 -5.86 6.38
C CYS A 74 3.60 -6.17 7.48
N ARG A 75 4.27 -5.14 8.01
CA ARG A 75 5.31 -5.34 9.03
C ARG A 75 4.71 -5.76 10.37
N SER A 76 3.55 -5.20 10.74
CA SER A 76 2.80 -5.60 11.94
C SER A 76 2.44 -7.08 11.95
N VAL A 77 2.17 -7.65 10.78
CA VAL A 77 1.82 -9.07 10.60
C VAL A 77 3.08 -9.93 10.58
N PHE A 78 3.99 -9.70 9.64
CA PHE A 78 5.08 -10.66 9.40
C PHE A 78 6.28 -10.49 10.33
N LYS A 79 6.59 -9.26 10.79
CA LYS A 79 7.70 -8.96 11.71
C LYS A 79 9.06 -9.56 11.29
N ASN A 80 9.34 -9.58 9.98
CA ASN A 80 10.58 -10.15 9.44
C ASN A 80 11.79 -9.19 9.46
N CYS A 81 11.63 -7.95 9.91
CA CYS A 81 12.73 -6.97 10.02
C CYS A 81 12.37 -5.79 10.92
N ASP A 82 13.38 -5.02 11.33
CA ASP A 82 13.29 -3.90 12.29
C ASP A 82 13.11 -2.52 11.65
N ALA A 83 12.74 -2.47 10.37
CA ALA A 83 12.49 -1.21 9.68
C ALA A 83 11.33 -0.42 10.35
N PRO A 84 11.30 0.93 10.24
CA PRO A 84 10.43 1.78 11.07
C PRO A 84 8.96 1.43 10.96
N MET A 85 8.28 1.15 12.08
CA MET A 85 6.89 0.70 12.07
C MET A 85 5.95 1.72 11.43
N TYR A 86 6.11 3.01 11.72
CA TYR A 86 5.31 4.08 11.14
C TYR A 86 5.84 4.48 9.76
N ALA A 87 5.29 3.81 8.74
CA ALA A 87 5.77 3.88 7.37
C ALA A 87 4.64 3.88 6.33
N GLU A 88 3.38 3.89 6.78
CA GLU A 88 2.18 3.93 5.95
C GLU A 88 1.53 5.31 6.10
N ILE A 89 1.53 6.09 5.02
CA ILE A 89 0.94 7.43 4.96
C ILE A 89 -0.38 7.31 4.23
N MET A 90 -1.49 7.51 4.94
CA MET A 90 -2.80 7.60 4.32
C MET A 90 -3.01 8.98 3.74
N LEU A 91 -3.58 9.03 2.55
CA LEU A 91 -3.76 10.25 1.78
C LEU A 91 -5.21 10.35 1.33
N SER A 92 -5.76 11.55 1.40
CA SER A 92 -7.02 11.89 0.77
C SER A 92 -6.89 13.18 -0.01
N ILE A 93 -7.56 13.25 -1.16
CA ILE A 93 -7.72 14.49 -1.94
C ILE A 93 -8.92 15.30 -1.45
N ASP A 94 -9.94 14.67 -0.87
CA ASP A 94 -11.11 15.37 -0.31
C ASP A 94 -11.09 15.39 1.23
N LYS A 95 -11.71 16.42 1.81
CA LYS A 95 -11.93 16.61 3.25
C LYS A 95 -12.71 15.45 3.88
N THR A 96 -13.52 14.74 3.11
CA THR A 96 -14.49 13.75 3.64
C THR A 96 -13.97 12.30 3.70
N VAL A 97 -12.93 11.94 2.94
CA VAL A 97 -12.55 10.51 2.73
C VAL A 97 -11.81 9.91 3.93
N PHE A 98 -11.42 10.73 4.92
CA PHE A 98 -11.17 10.22 6.27
C PHE A 98 -12.52 9.97 6.98
N ALA A 99 -13.33 9.04 6.45
CA ALA A 99 -14.15 8.15 7.26
C ALA A 99 -13.28 7.18 8.11
N PHE A 100 -11.96 7.40 8.11
CA PHE A 100 -11.11 7.15 9.25
C PHE A 100 -11.57 8.05 10.39
N ASN A 101 -12.29 7.48 11.34
CA ASN A 101 -12.44 8.12 12.63
C ASN A 101 -11.13 7.84 13.38
N PRO A 102 -10.20 8.79 13.55
CA PRO A 102 -8.97 8.56 14.30
C PRO A 102 -9.25 8.09 15.75
N LYS A 103 -10.45 8.34 16.29
CA LYS A 103 -10.91 7.78 17.57
C LYS A 103 -11.26 6.27 17.53
N LYS A 104 -11.28 5.62 16.36
CA LYS A 104 -11.60 4.18 16.20
C LYS A 104 -10.42 3.33 15.71
N SER A 105 -9.28 3.95 15.42
CA SER A 105 -8.06 3.31 14.95
C SER A 105 -6.88 3.85 15.75
N ASP A 106 -6.63 3.27 16.92
CA ASP A 106 -5.72 3.80 17.96
C ASP A 106 -4.26 4.01 17.53
N ASN A 107 -3.90 3.73 16.27
CA ASN A 107 -2.52 3.72 15.78
C ASN A 107 -2.24 4.72 14.64
N TYR A 108 -3.19 5.57 14.22
CA TYR A 108 -2.96 6.58 13.19
C TYR A 108 -3.03 8.00 13.77
N ARG A 109 -2.06 8.84 13.38
CA ARG A 109 -1.95 10.24 13.79
C ARG A 109 -2.00 11.15 12.57
N MET A 110 -2.76 12.24 12.65
CA MET A 110 -2.73 13.29 11.63
C MET A 110 -1.37 13.98 11.64
N ILE A 111 -0.79 14.18 10.46
CA ILE A 111 0.50 14.83 10.27
C ILE A 111 0.40 15.87 9.17
N ASP A 112 1.32 16.84 9.15
CA ASP A 112 1.41 17.81 8.07
C ASP A 112 2.22 17.28 6.88
N LYS A 113 2.28 18.07 5.80
CA LYS A 113 3.01 17.74 4.58
C LYS A 113 4.52 17.66 4.80
N THR A 114 5.07 18.49 5.69
CA THR A 114 6.51 18.51 5.99
C THR A 114 6.92 17.22 6.68
N GLU A 115 6.20 16.85 7.74
CA GLU A 115 6.41 15.60 8.46
C GLU A 115 6.23 14.37 7.54
N ALA A 116 5.25 14.41 6.63
CA ALA A 116 5.04 13.33 5.67
C ALA A 116 6.23 13.16 4.71
N LYS A 117 6.79 14.26 4.22
CA LYS A 117 8.00 14.24 3.38
C LYS A 117 9.22 13.76 4.17
N ASP A 118 9.34 14.14 5.45
CA ASP A 118 10.42 13.65 6.32
C ASP A 118 10.32 12.14 6.57
N VAL A 119 9.12 11.59 6.73
CA VAL A 119 8.91 10.13 6.80
C VAL A 119 9.38 9.46 5.51
N VAL A 120 9.00 9.98 4.34
CA VAL A 120 9.44 9.45 3.05
C VAL A 120 10.96 9.51 2.94
N LYS A 121 11.58 10.66 3.26
CA LYS A 121 13.03 10.83 3.22
C LYS A 121 13.74 9.83 4.14
N ARG A 122 13.35 9.73 5.41
CA ARG A 122 13.96 8.78 6.36
C ARG A 122 13.82 7.33 5.88
N CYS A 123 12.66 6.96 5.35
CA CYS A 123 12.47 5.62 4.80
C CYS A 123 13.36 5.39 3.57
N HIS A 124 13.50 6.40 2.70
CA HIS A 124 14.36 6.35 1.53
C HIS A 124 15.83 6.15 1.91
N ASP A 125 16.32 6.94 2.88
CA ASP A 125 17.69 6.88 3.39
C ASP A 125 17.99 5.51 4.02
N MET A 126 16.96 4.80 4.52
CA MET A 126 17.06 3.42 5.02
C MET A 126 16.88 2.35 3.93
N GLY A 127 16.76 2.72 2.66
CA GLY A 127 16.63 1.80 1.52
C GLY A 127 15.23 1.20 1.33
N LEU A 128 14.19 1.79 1.92
CA LEU A 128 12.81 1.36 1.68
C LEU A 128 12.30 1.92 0.35
N ILE A 129 11.44 1.16 -0.31
CA ILE A 129 10.84 1.56 -1.60
C ILE A 129 9.51 2.28 -1.37
N HIS A 130 9.22 3.30 -2.18
CA HIS A 130 7.98 4.05 -2.09
C HIS A 130 6.93 3.49 -3.05
N THR A 131 5.71 3.33 -2.56
CA THR A 131 4.62 2.76 -3.35
C THR A 131 3.32 3.51 -3.12
N MET A 132 2.59 3.78 -4.20
CA MET A 132 1.20 4.22 -4.13
C MET A 132 0.30 2.99 -4.15
N ILE A 133 -0.57 2.86 -3.17
CA ILE A 133 -1.50 1.73 -3.04
C ILE A 133 -2.88 2.15 -3.53
N LYS A 134 -3.44 1.29 -4.38
CA LYS A 134 -4.77 1.43 -4.95
C LYS A 134 -5.63 0.25 -4.56
N CYS A 135 -6.87 0.51 -4.20
CA CYS A 135 -7.87 -0.52 -4.02
C CYS A 135 -9.21 -0.10 -4.61
N LYS A 136 -9.86 -1.00 -5.35
CA LYS A 136 -11.21 -0.82 -5.94
C LYS A 136 -11.40 0.47 -6.75
N GLY A 137 -10.32 1.01 -7.33
CA GLY A 137 -10.37 2.26 -8.10
C GLY A 137 -9.64 3.41 -7.42
N ASP A 138 -9.56 3.39 -6.10
CA ASP A 138 -9.13 4.55 -5.31
C ASP A 138 -7.70 4.40 -4.80
N TYR A 139 -6.93 5.47 -4.97
CA TYR A 139 -5.62 5.59 -4.33
C TYR A 139 -5.80 6.13 -2.92
N TYR A 140 -5.26 5.42 -1.92
CA TYR A 140 -5.57 5.73 -0.52
C TYR A 140 -4.35 5.80 0.40
N ALA A 141 -3.22 5.22 0.01
CA ALA A 141 -2.03 5.17 0.86
C ALA A 141 -0.74 5.24 0.04
N LEU A 142 0.20 6.02 0.54
CA LEU A 142 1.61 5.99 0.18
C LEU A 142 2.34 5.14 1.22
N CYS A 143 2.84 3.99 0.79
CA CYS A 143 3.55 3.05 1.64
C CYS A 143 5.06 3.11 1.40
N ASN A 144 5.82 3.16 2.49
CA ASN A 144 7.26 2.99 2.49
C ASN A 144 7.59 1.54 2.85
N CYS A 145 7.82 0.74 1.83
CA CYS A 145 7.85 -0.72 1.91
C CYS A 145 9.28 -1.25 2.10
N CYS A 146 9.42 -2.23 2.98
CA CYS A 146 10.60 -3.09 3.05
C CYS A 146 10.42 -4.31 2.13
N THR A 147 11.52 -4.87 1.64
CA THR A 147 11.52 -6.10 0.83
C THR A 147 11.17 -7.35 1.67
N CYS A 148 11.37 -7.27 3.00
CA CYS A 148 11.21 -8.36 3.96
C CYS A 148 9.73 -8.75 4.21
N CYS A 149 8.84 -7.76 4.34
CA CYS A 149 7.43 -7.95 4.73
C CYS A 149 6.42 -7.60 3.64
N CYS A 150 6.75 -6.66 2.74
CA CYS A 150 5.79 -6.10 1.79
C CYS A 150 5.14 -7.18 0.92
N VAL A 151 3.83 -7.33 1.04
CA VAL A 151 3.06 -8.36 0.33
C VAL A 151 3.16 -8.18 -1.19
N PRO A 152 2.85 -7.00 -1.77
CA PRO A 152 3.02 -6.77 -3.21
C PRO A 152 4.43 -7.09 -3.73
N PHE A 153 5.47 -6.71 -2.98
CA PHE A 153 6.86 -6.96 -3.39
C PHE A 153 7.18 -8.46 -3.35
N ARG A 154 6.72 -9.19 -2.32
CA ARG A 154 6.91 -10.64 -2.22
C ARG A 154 6.15 -11.40 -3.31
N LEU A 155 4.94 -10.95 -3.68
CA LEU A 155 4.16 -11.50 -4.80
C LEU A 155 4.89 -11.35 -6.13
N LEU A 156 5.42 -10.15 -6.39
CA LEU A 156 6.26 -9.88 -7.55
C LEU A 156 7.52 -10.75 -7.53
N LYS A 157 8.34 -10.65 -6.47
CA LYS A 157 9.70 -11.20 -6.43
C LYS A 157 9.75 -12.72 -6.27
N ASN A 158 8.90 -13.30 -5.41
CA ASN A 158 9.01 -14.70 -5.00
C ASN A 158 8.01 -15.63 -5.69
N TYR A 159 6.95 -15.08 -6.28
CA TYR A 159 5.81 -15.84 -6.81
C TYR A 159 5.48 -15.49 -8.27
N GLY A 160 6.20 -14.53 -8.89
CA GLY A 160 6.05 -14.20 -10.31
C GLY A 160 4.71 -13.55 -10.66
N ILE A 161 4.05 -12.92 -9.68
CA ILE A 161 2.81 -12.16 -9.90
C ILE A 161 3.22 -10.72 -10.21
N GLY A 162 3.57 -10.49 -11.47
CA GLY A 162 4.11 -9.22 -11.97
C GLY A 162 3.19 -8.03 -11.76
N SER A 163 1.87 -8.21 -11.89
CA SER A 163 0.92 -7.11 -11.71
C SER A 163 0.72 -6.67 -10.27
N ALA A 164 1.23 -7.42 -9.28
CA ALA A 164 1.12 -7.06 -7.87
C ALA A 164 1.85 -5.75 -7.55
N MET A 165 2.96 -5.47 -8.25
CA MET A 165 3.70 -4.24 -8.11
C MET A 165 4.29 -3.82 -9.47
N VAL A 166 3.89 -2.66 -9.96
CA VAL A 166 4.31 -2.16 -11.29
C VAL A 166 4.76 -0.71 -11.23
N ARG A 167 5.50 -0.25 -12.23
CA ARG A 167 5.78 1.18 -12.41
C ARG A 167 4.72 1.80 -13.30
N GLN A 168 4.17 2.94 -12.89
CA GLN A 168 3.20 3.73 -13.66
C GLN A 168 3.72 5.15 -13.79
N LYS A 169 4.11 5.59 -15.00
CA LYS A 169 4.83 6.87 -15.21
C LYS A 169 4.01 8.11 -14.88
N ASP A 170 2.71 8.08 -15.14
CA ASP A 170 1.71 9.14 -14.93
C ASP A 170 0.99 9.01 -13.56
N ILE A 171 1.59 8.32 -12.59
CA ILE A 171 0.92 8.00 -11.31
C ILE A 171 0.48 9.25 -10.53
N VAL A 172 1.26 10.34 -10.61
CA VAL A 172 0.93 11.62 -9.97
C VAL A 172 -0.35 12.20 -10.57
N ASP A 173 -0.46 12.24 -11.91
CA ASP A 173 -1.64 12.74 -12.60
C ASP A 173 -2.85 11.83 -12.35
N ARG A 174 -2.64 10.51 -12.31
CA ARG A 174 -3.71 9.55 -11.99
C ARG A 174 -4.20 9.66 -10.56
N PHE A 175 -3.33 9.99 -9.61
CA PHE A 175 -3.73 10.23 -8.23
C PHE A 175 -4.72 11.39 -8.16
N VAL A 176 -4.48 12.47 -8.92
CA VAL A 176 -5.38 13.62 -9.01
C VAL A 176 -6.65 13.30 -9.81
N THR A 177 -6.51 12.70 -10.99
CA THR A 177 -7.59 12.52 -11.98
C THR A 177 -8.46 11.29 -11.79
N LYS A 178 -8.03 10.28 -11.00
CA LYS A 178 -8.88 9.13 -10.60
C LYS A 178 -9.46 9.26 -9.19
N ASN A 179 -9.17 10.37 -8.52
CA ASN A 179 -9.97 10.87 -7.41
C ASN A 179 -10.74 12.16 -7.81
N PRO A 180 -11.41 12.25 -8.98
CA PRO A 180 -12.22 13.39 -9.30
C PRO A 180 -13.64 13.17 -8.76
N ALA A 181 -14.22 14.26 -8.29
CA ALA A 181 -15.65 14.52 -8.13
C ALA A 181 -16.27 14.13 -6.76
N SER A 182 -16.76 15.07 -5.92
CA SER A 182 -17.08 16.49 -6.14
C SER A 182 -17.62 16.79 -7.54
N ALA A 183 -18.64 16.02 -7.93
CA ALA A 183 -19.71 16.45 -8.81
C ALA A 183 -20.97 16.34 -7.95
#